data_AF-A0A529YC66-F1
#
_entry.id   AF-A0A529YC66-F1
#
_cell.length_a   1.000
_cell.length_b   1.000
_cell.length_c   1.000
_cell.angle_alpha   90.00
_cell.angle_beta   90.00
_cell.angle_gamma   90.00
#
_symmetry.space_group_name_H-M   'P 1'
#
loop_
_entity.id
_entity.type
_entity.pdbx_description
1 polymer ?
#
loop_
_entity_poly.entity_id
_entity_poly.type
_entity_poly.pdbx_seq_one_letter_code
_entity_poly.pdbx_strand_id
1 'polypeptide(L)'
;CSTIDQLIFGFTPEIDNLTVEKPVSDGYVSLADWDNADRSEEIGSIEESFRDSVKAQSQRLGQDIRFDGWLVYPRVDKGKNILYYANILNWAGDRTINISVSVFDRQGYVPMKIVPVNGNMTSDAVQKIVEASAAAYKPQAGSSYFEFSSGDKVAGYGALGVLATMLGVKYGKAAGAGLIALALVVLKKGAFLLLLPLVWLRRLFNRKKADS
;
A
#
# COMPACT_ATOMS: atom_id res chain seq x y z
N CYS A 1 20.14 9.63 -5.44
CA CYS A 1 18.95 10.12 -6.17
C CYS A 1 18.51 9.19 -7.31
N SER A 2 18.63 7.87 -7.19
CA SER A 2 18.26 6.93 -8.28
C SER A 2 16.79 6.51 -8.28
N THR A 3 16.02 6.94 -7.28
CA THR A 3 14.63 6.51 -7.01
C THR A 3 13.57 7.56 -7.35
N ILE A 4 13.96 8.81 -7.60
CA ILE A 4 13.05 9.90 -7.96
C ILE A 4 12.85 9.87 -9.48
N ASP A 5 11.58 9.93 -9.91
CA ASP A 5 11.22 10.09 -11.33
C ASP A 5 11.02 11.57 -11.66
N GLN A 6 10.23 12.27 -10.83
CA GLN A 6 9.92 13.69 -11.02
C GLN A 6 9.95 14.44 -9.69
N LEU A 7 10.44 15.67 -9.73
CA LEU A 7 10.37 16.62 -8.62
C LEU A 7 9.68 17.89 -9.12
N ILE A 8 8.55 18.22 -8.50
CA ILE A 8 7.67 19.31 -8.91
C ILE A 8 7.56 20.30 -7.76
N PHE A 9 7.90 21.56 -8.01
CA PHE A 9 7.74 22.66 -7.06
C PHE A 9 6.48 23.44 -7.37
N GLY A 10 5.74 23.86 -6.35
CA GLY A 10 4.55 24.71 -6.52
C GLY A 10 3.46 24.07 -7.40
N PHE A 11 3.28 22.73 -7.33
CA PHE A 11 2.23 22.03 -8.08
C PHE A 11 0.85 22.65 -7.83
N THR A 12 0.60 23.02 -6.57
CA THR A 12 -0.45 23.97 -6.16
C THR A 12 0.16 24.99 -5.19
N PRO A 13 -0.48 26.15 -4.94
CA PRO A 13 0.05 27.15 -4.00
C PRO A 13 0.28 26.64 -2.57
N GLU A 14 -0.37 25.54 -2.19
CA GLU A 14 -0.27 24.90 -0.87
C GLU A 14 0.90 23.91 -0.76
N ILE A 15 1.49 23.49 -1.88
CA ILE A 15 2.56 22.49 -1.95
C ILE A 15 3.90 23.19 -2.17
N ASP A 16 4.84 22.99 -1.25
CA ASP A 16 6.22 23.42 -1.45
C ASP A 16 6.87 22.53 -2.52
N ASN A 17 6.92 21.23 -2.24
CA ASN A 17 7.43 20.24 -3.18
C ASN A 17 6.57 18.96 -3.20
N LEU A 18 6.45 18.40 -4.40
CA LEU A 18 5.88 17.10 -4.71
C LEU A 18 6.97 16.27 -5.38
N THR A 19 7.33 15.15 -4.77
CA THR A 19 8.24 14.16 -5.34
C THR A 19 7.43 12.96 -5.82
N VAL A 20 7.55 12.61 -7.09
CA VAL A 20 7.05 11.35 -7.65
C VAL A 20 8.23 10.39 -7.71
N GLU A 21 8.11 9.28 -6.99
CA GLU A 21 9.10 8.21 -7.03
C GLU A 21 8.88 7.32 -8.26
N LYS A 22 9.92 6.59 -8.66
CA LYS A 22 9.81 5.62 -9.75
C LYS A 22 8.69 4.61 -9.45
N PRO A 23 7.82 4.32 -10.44
CA PRO A 23 6.83 3.27 -10.29
C PRO A 23 7.45 1.95 -9.84
N VAL A 24 6.79 1.30 -8.89
CA VAL A 24 7.10 -0.08 -8.48
C VAL A 24 6.19 -0.98 -9.30
N SER A 25 6.77 -1.70 -10.27
CA SER A 25 6.04 -2.54 -11.23
C SER A 25 6.35 -4.03 -11.02
N ASP A 26 6.14 -4.53 -9.80
CA ASP A 26 6.42 -5.92 -9.43
C ASP A 26 5.17 -6.81 -9.36
N GLY A 27 3.99 -6.28 -9.67
CA GLY A 27 2.72 -7.01 -9.79
C GLY A 27 1.55 -6.24 -9.19
N TYR A 28 0.34 -6.66 -9.52
CA TYR A 28 -0.90 -6.14 -8.94
C TYR A 28 -0.90 -6.27 -7.41
N VAL A 29 -1.06 -5.14 -6.72
CA VAL A 29 -1.15 -5.10 -5.25
C VAL A 29 -2.60 -5.20 -4.81
N SER A 30 -2.93 -6.21 -4.03
CA SER A 30 -4.27 -6.36 -3.46
C SER A 30 -4.49 -5.38 -2.30
N LEU A 31 -5.64 -4.69 -2.31
CA LEU A 31 -6.08 -3.83 -1.19
C LEU A 31 -6.93 -4.57 -0.15
N ALA A 32 -7.04 -5.91 -0.26
CA ALA A 32 -7.95 -6.70 0.57
C ALA A 32 -7.46 -6.86 2.03
N ASP A 33 -6.15 -6.84 2.26
CA ASP A 33 -5.57 -6.89 3.61
C ASP A 33 -6.01 -5.69 4.47
N TRP A 34 -6.43 -4.60 3.84
CA TRP A 34 -7.00 -3.43 4.50
C TRP A 34 -8.37 -3.68 5.16
N ASP A 35 -9.02 -4.82 4.92
CA ASP A 35 -10.27 -5.19 5.60
C ASP A 35 -10.05 -6.23 6.71
N ASN A 36 -8.82 -6.69 6.92
CA ASN A 36 -8.54 -7.70 7.92
C ASN A 36 -8.81 -7.19 9.34
N ALA A 37 -9.24 -8.09 10.22
CA ALA A 37 -9.57 -7.76 11.61
C ALA A 37 -8.35 -7.27 12.41
N ASP A 38 -7.15 -7.72 12.06
CA ASP A 38 -5.88 -7.36 12.70
C ASP A 38 -5.21 -6.13 12.06
N ARG A 39 -5.83 -5.46 11.08
CA ARG A 39 -5.26 -4.28 10.40
C ARG A 39 -4.71 -3.24 11.38
N SER A 40 -5.48 -2.90 12.42
CA SER A 40 -5.07 -1.86 13.37
C SER A 40 -3.83 -2.25 14.17
N GLU A 41 -3.72 -3.54 14.53
CA GLU A 41 -2.53 -4.08 15.19
C GLU A 41 -1.31 -4.01 14.27
N GLU A 42 -1.48 -4.39 13.01
CA GLU A 42 -0.39 -4.36 12.02
C GLU A 42 0.10 -2.95 11.70
N ILE A 43 -0.81 -1.98 11.55
CA ILE A 43 -0.42 -0.58 11.39
C ILE A 43 0.34 -0.10 12.63
N GLY A 44 -0.07 -0.53 13.84
CA GLY A 44 0.64 -0.25 15.08
C GLY A 44 2.08 -0.76 15.07
N SER A 45 2.31 -2.00 14.63
CA SER A 45 3.68 -2.55 14.51
C SER A 45 4.52 -1.83 13.45
N ILE A 46 3.91 -1.40 12.35
CA ILE A 46 4.58 -0.58 11.32
C ILE A 46 4.96 0.79 11.89
N GLU A 47 4.06 1.43 12.65
CA GLU A 47 4.31 2.70 13.32
C GLU A 47 5.45 2.60 14.34
N GLU A 48 5.47 1.54 15.15
CA GLU A 48 6.55 1.30 16.12
C GLU A 48 7.90 1.16 15.41
N SER A 49 7.95 0.35 14.34
CA SER A 49 9.15 0.22 13.50
C SER A 49 9.59 1.56 12.91
N PHE A 50 8.64 2.42 12.55
CA PHE A 50 8.91 3.75 12.01
C PHE A 50 9.45 4.69 13.10
N ARG A 51 8.89 4.66 14.31
CA ARG A 51 9.40 5.42 15.46
C ARG A 51 10.85 5.05 15.77
N ASP A 52 11.18 3.76 15.74
CA ASP A 52 12.56 3.29 15.92
C ASP A 52 13.49 3.78 14.81
N SER A 53 13.03 3.76 13.56
CA SER A 53 13.79 4.30 12.42
C SER A 53 14.07 5.80 12.58
N VAL A 54 13.07 6.58 12.97
CA VAL A 54 13.20 8.03 13.23
C VAL A 54 14.19 8.28 14.38
N LYS A 55 14.10 7.51 15.47
CA LYS A 55 15.04 7.59 16.60
C LYS A 55 16.48 7.29 16.18
N ALA A 56 16.69 6.24 15.38
CA ALA A 56 18.00 5.90 14.86
C ALA A 56 18.55 7.00 13.94
N GLN A 57 17.69 7.61 13.12
CA GLN A 57 18.05 8.76 12.28
C GLN A 57 18.43 9.99 13.12
N SER A 58 17.64 10.31 14.15
CA SER A 58 17.93 11.38 15.11
C SER A 58 19.32 11.22 15.73
N GLN A 59 19.62 10.02 16.25
CA GLN A 59 20.93 9.70 16.83
C GLN A 59 22.07 9.85 15.82
N ARG A 60 21.88 9.34 14.59
CA ARG A 60 22.89 9.42 13.53
C ARG A 60 23.20 10.86 13.12
N LEU A 61 22.20 11.73 13.09
CA LEU A 61 22.34 13.13 12.67
C LEU A 61 22.71 14.07 13.82
N GLY A 62 22.62 13.62 15.08
CA GLY A 62 22.85 14.46 16.26
C GLY A 62 21.80 15.57 16.41
N GLN A 63 20.60 15.37 15.85
CA GLN A 63 19.49 16.33 15.88
C GLN A 63 18.27 15.68 16.54
N ASP A 64 17.50 16.44 17.33
CA ASP A 64 16.22 15.94 17.87
C ASP A 64 15.22 15.79 16.73
N ILE A 65 14.96 14.56 16.30
CA ILE A 65 13.96 14.25 15.27
C ILE A 65 12.94 13.32 15.90
N ARG A 66 11.67 13.74 15.91
CA ARG A 66 10.59 12.99 16.57
C ARG A 66 9.40 12.84 15.65
N PHE A 67 8.72 11.69 15.77
CA PHE A 67 7.42 11.49 15.18
C PHE A 67 6.34 11.82 16.21
N ASP A 68 5.68 12.96 16.00
CA ASP A 68 4.68 13.53 16.91
C ASP A 68 3.29 12.91 16.70
N GLY A 69 3.13 12.09 15.65
CA GLY A 69 1.90 11.34 15.38
C GLY A 69 1.34 11.58 13.97
N TRP A 70 0.17 10.99 13.73
CA TRP A 70 -0.55 11.14 12.48
C TRP A 70 -1.42 12.40 12.49
N LEU A 71 -1.29 13.25 11.47
CA LEU A 71 -2.31 14.25 11.14
C LEU A 71 -3.48 13.58 10.40
N VAL A 72 -3.17 12.63 9.53
CA VAL A 72 -4.14 11.73 8.89
C VAL A 72 -3.62 10.31 9.07
N TYR A 73 -4.36 9.51 9.85
CA TYR A 73 -4.04 8.10 10.05
C TYR A 73 -4.03 7.34 8.72
N PRO A 74 -3.12 6.36 8.52
CA PRO A 74 -3.06 5.59 7.28
C PRO A 74 -4.42 5.03 6.86
N ARG A 75 -4.76 5.22 5.59
CA ARG A 75 -6.04 4.75 5.04
C ARG A 75 -5.98 4.48 3.53
N VAL A 76 -6.81 3.53 3.11
CA VAL A 76 -7.04 3.22 1.70
C VAL A 76 -8.38 3.81 1.26
N ASP A 77 -8.39 4.46 0.09
CA ASP A 77 -9.60 4.74 -0.69
C ASP A 77 -9.62 3.78 -1.88
N LYS A 78 -10.47 2.75 -1.80
CA LYS A 78 -10.58 1.71 -2.82
C LYS A 78 -11.26 2.21 -4.09
N GLY A 79 -12.12 3.24 -4.01
CA GLY A 79 -12.77 3.82 -5.18
C GLY A 79 -11.79 4.62 -6.03
N LYS A 80 -10.75 5.17 -5.40
CA LYS A 80 -9.66 5.91 -6.06
C LYS A 80 -8.35 5.11 -6.15
N ASN A 81 -8.35 3.84 -5.73
CA ASN A 81 -7.16 2.97 -5.72
C ASN A 81 -5.91 3.70 -5.18
N ILE A 82 -6.04 4.32 -4.01
CA ILE A 82 -4.95 5.01 -3.31
C ILE A 82 -4.81 4.55 -1.87
N LEU A 83 -3.56 4.57 -1.38
CA LEU A 83 -3.19 4.50 0.03
C LEU A 83 -2.51 5.81 0.38
N TYR A 84 -2.92 6.44 1.47
CA TYR A 84 -2.28 7.68 1.91
C TYR A 84 -2.27 7.84 3.43
N TYR A 85 -1.35 8.67 3.90
CA TYR A 85 -1.27 9.15 5.28
C TYR A 85 -0.67 10.55 5.30
N ALA A 86 -0.79 11.23 6.43
CA ALA A 86 0.01 12.41 6.75
C ALA A 86 0.54 12.30 8.17
N ASN A 87 1.85 12.44 8.33
CA ASN A 87 2.52 12.45 9.63
C ASN A 87 3.02 13.85 9.99
N ILE A 88 3.22 14.03 11.29
CA ILE A 88 3.87 15.20 11.86
C ILE A 88 5.25 14.74 12.34
N LEU A 89 6.30 15.37 11.80
CA LEU A 89 7.65 15.22 12.31
C LEU A 89 8.08 16.53 12.98
N ASN A 90 8.77 16.41 14.10
CA ASN A 90 9.47 17.51 14.75
C ASN A 90 10.94 17.42 14.39
N TRP A 91 11.50 18.51 13.88
CA TRP A 91 12.91 18.63 13.54
C TRP A 91 13.51 19.75 14.37
N ALA A 92 14.14 19.41 15.50
CA ALA A 92 14.77 20.36 16.41
C ALA A 92 13.84 21.52 16.85
N GLY A 93 12.55 21.25 17.03
CA GLY A 93 11.51 22.24 17.36
C GLY A 93 10.62 22.60 16.17
N ASP A 94 11.08 22.40 14.93
CA ASP A 94 10.32 22.73 13.74
C ASP A 94 9.33 21.63 13.39
N ARG A 95 8.04 21.97 13.49
CA ARG A 95 6.96 21.07 13.12
C ARG A 95 6.78 21.03 11.60
N THR A 96 6.96 19.86 11.01
CA THR A 96 6.76 19.58 9.59
C THR A 96 5.66 18.55 9.38
N ILE A 97 4.86 18.74 8.33
CA ILE A 97 3.88 17.76 7.86
C ILE A 97 4.48 17.06 6.65
N ASN A 98 4.46 15.72 6.61
CA ASN A 98 4.76 14.98 5.39
C ASN A 98 3.54 14.17 4.99
N ILE A 99 3.13 14.34 3.74
CA ILE A 99 2.00 13.62 3.15
C ILE A 99 2.59 12.60 2.18
N SER A 100 2.17 11.35 2.32
CA SER A 100 2.59 10.26 1.44
C SER A 100 1.36 9.66 0.78
N VAL A 101 1.44 9.45 -0.54
CA VAL A 101 0.38 8.86 -1.35
C VAL A 101 0.98 7.78 -2.22
N SER A 102 0.35 6.61 -2.29
CA SER A 102 0.62 5.61 -3.33
C SER A 102 -0.63 5.43 -4.16
N VAL A 103 -0.50 5.64 -5.48
CA VAL A 103 -1.55 5.33 -6.45
C VAL A 103 -1.29 3.95 -7.02
N PHE A 104 -2.26 3.05 -6.91
CA PHE A 104 -2.13 1.68 -7.41
C PHE A 104 -2.58 1.60 -8.86
N ASP A 105 -1.92 0.76 -9.66
CA ASP A 105 -2.33 0.46 -11.03
C ASP A 105 -2.34 -1.07 -11.24
N ARG A 106 -2.58 -1.53 -12.46
CA ARG A 106 -2.63 -2.97 -12.78
C ARG A 106 -1.30 -3.69 -12.52
N GLN A 107 -0.18 -2.97 -12.54
CA GLN A 107 1.17 -3.51 -12.53
C GLN A 107 1.91 -3.28 -11.21
N GLY A 108 1.39 -2.42 -10.33
CA GLY A 108 1.91 -2.15 -9.00
C GLY A 108 1.42 -0.82 -8.44
N TYR A 109 2.34 0.09 -8.13
CA TYR A 109 2.00 1.39 -7.54
C TYR A 109 3.04 2.48 -7.80
N VAL A 110 2.60 3.73 -7.67
CA VAL A 110 3.42 4.94 -7.81
C VAL A 110 3.42 5.72 -6.50
N PRO A 111 4.55 5.71 -5.76
CA PRO A 111 4.68 6.49 -4.54
C PRO A 111 4.91 7.98 -4.85
N MET A 112 4.30 8.83 -4.03
CA MET A 112 4.44 10.27 -4.05
C MET A 112 4.66 10.77 -2.62
N LYS A 113 5.59 11.71 -2.46
CA LYS A 113 5.87 12.41 -1.21
C LYS A 113 5.63 13.89 -1.40
N ILE A 114 4.87 14.48 -0.50
CA ILE A 114 4.43 15.87 -0.59
C ILE A 114 4.78 16.57 0.71
N VAL A 115 5.48 17.69 0.58
CA VAL A 115 5.73 18.62 1.67
C VAL A 115 4.88 19.88 1.41
N PRO A 116 3.91 20.20 2.28
CA PRO A 116 3.14 21.43 2.16
C PRO A 116 3.97 22.63 2.58
N VAL A 117 3.62 23.81 2.05
CA VAL A 117 4.24 25.09 2.45
C VAL A 117 3.97 25.40 3.93
N ASN A 118 2.77 25.06 4.42
CA ASN A 118 2.35 25.32 5.77
C ASN A 118 2.52 24.08 6.65
N GLY A 119 3.37 24.15 7.69
CA GLY A 119 3.53 23.10 8.70
C GLY A 119 2.33 22.93 9.64
N ASN A 120 1.25 23.68 9.44
CA ASN A 120 0.01 23.62 10.21
C ASN A 120 -1.23 23.62 9.29
N MET A 121 -1.63 22.44 8.85
CA MET A 121 -2.81 22.22 8.00
C MET A 121 -3.85 21.32 8.68
N THR A 122 -5.10 21.43 8.23
CA THR A 122 -6.18 20.53 8.64
C THR A 122 -6.13 19.23 7.84
N SER A 123 -6.75 18.17 8.38
CA SER A 123 -6.94 16.90 7.67
C SER A 123 -7.66 17.07 6.32
N ASP A 124 -8.63 17.98 6.25
CA ASP A 124 -9.40 18.23 5.03
C ASP A 124 -8.55 18.88 3.95
N ALA A 125 -7.65 19.79 4.33
CA ALA A 125 -6.71 20.40 3.41
C ALA A 125 -5.69 19.37 2.88
N VAL A 126 -5.20 18.48 3.76
CA VAL A 126 -4.38 17.32 3.36
C VAL A 126 -5.14 16.45 2.35
N GLN A 127 -6.40 16.13 2.61
CA GLN A 127 -7.18 15.28 1.70
C GLN A 127 -7.32 15.92 0.32
N LYS A 128 -7.56 17.23 0.22
CA LYS A 128 -7.60 17.94 -1.09
C LYS A 128 -6.28 17.84 -1.85
N ILE A 129 -5.16 18.01 -1.15
CA ILE A 129 -3.81 17.84 -1.72
C ILE A 129 -3.63 16.41 -2.25
N VAL A 130 -3.96 15.40 -1.44
CA VAL A 130 -3.88 13.98 -1.82
C VAL A 130 -4.68 13.71 -3.09
N GLU A 131 -5.91 14.19 -3.15
CA GLU A 131 -6.79 13.99 -4.31
C GLU A 131 -6.27 14.66 -5.58
N ALA A 132 -5.78 15.90 -5.47
CA ALA A 132 -5.19 16.63 -6.59
C ALA A 132 -3.91 15.95 -7.11
N SER A 133 -3.00 15.55 -6.22
CA SER A 133 -1.76 14.88 -6.58
C SER A 133 -2.01 13.48 -7.16
N ALA A 134 -2.92 12.70 -6.58
CA ALA A 134 -3.27 11.38 -7.10
C ALA A 134 -3.91 11.47 -8.50
N ALA A 135 -4.77 12.47 -8.73
CA ALA A 135 -5.43 12.67 -10.02
C ALA A 135 -4.46 13.04 -11.16
N ALA A 136 -3.29 13.60 -10.82
CA ALA A 136 -2.24 13.93 -11.77
C ALA A 136 -1.58 12.69 -12.38
N TYR A 137 -1.58 11.56 -11.65
CA TYR A 137 -1.11 10.30 -12.19
C TYR A 137 -2.15 9.71 -13.15
N LYS A 138 -1.70 9.40 -14.37
CA LYS A 138 -2.50 8.74 -15.40
C LYS A 138 -1.82 7.42 -15.76
N PRO A 139 -2.41 6.27 -15.40
CA PRO A 139 -1.94 4.99 -15.90
C PRO A 139 -1.92 4.96 -17.42
N GLN A 140 -1.03 4.16 -18.00
CA GLN A 140 -1.10 3.85 -19.43
C GLN A 140 -2.45 3.20 -19.76
N ALA A 141 -2.93 3.38 -21.00
CA ALA A 141 -4.19 2.77 -21.44
C ALA A 141 -4.15 1.25 -21.24
N GLY A 142 -5.18 0.67 -20.60
CA GLY A 142 -5.26 -0.75 -20.30
C GLY A 142 -4.51 -1.21 -19.03
N SER A 143 -3.91 -0.26 -18.29
CA SER A 143 -3.14 -0.52 -17.06
C SER A 143 -3.80 0.05 -15.81
N SER A 144 -5.07 0.46 -15.84
CA SER A 144 -5.75 0.94 -14.64
C SER A 144 -5.93 -0.18 -13.61
N TYR A 145 -5.99 0.18 -12.33
CA TYR A 145 -6.12 -0.79 -11.24
C TYR A 145 -7.30 -1.76 -11.44
N PHE A 146 -8.44 -1.25 -11.92
CA PHE A 146 -9.66 -2.03 -12.11
C PHE A 146 -9.67 -2.92 -13.35
N GLU A 147 -8.65 -2.83 -14.21
CA GLU A 147 -8.46 -3.68 -15.40
C GLU A 147 -7.66 -4.96 -15.10
N PHE A 148 -7.44 -5.27 -13.82
CA PHE A 148 -6.81 -6.53 -13.39
C PHE A 148 -7.52 -7.77 -13.97
N SER A 149 -6.71 -8.70 -14.44
CA SER A 149 -7.12 -9.99 -15.00
C SER A 149 -6.36 -11.14 -14.36
N SER A 150 -6.93 -12.35 -14.39
CA SER A 150 -6.36 -13.54 -13.74
C SER A 150 -4.99 -13.97 -14.26
N GLY A 151 -4.59 -13.49 -15.45
CA GLY A 151 -3.26 -13.74 -16.01
C GLY A 151 -2.18 -12.75 -15.55
N ASP A 152 -2.56 -11.72 -14.79
CA ASP A 152 -1.62 -10.69 -14.38
C ASP A 152 -0.70 -11.18 -13.25
N LYS A 153 0.52 -10.64 -13.25
CA LYS A 153 1.45 -10.84 -12.14
C LYS A 153 0.86 -10.20 -10.89
N VAL A 154 0.86 -10.92 -9.78
CA VAL A 154 0.38 -10.44 -8.47
C VAL A 154 1.58 -10.19 -7.56
N ALA A 155 1.59 -9.05 -6.87
CA ALA A 155 2.61 -8.74 -5.89
C ALA A 155 2.49 -9.68 -4.68
N GLY A 156 3.63 -10.07 -4.10
CA GLY A 156 3.68 -10.92 -2.90
C GLY A 156 3.25 -10.24 -1.60
N TYR A 157 2.61 -9.07 -1.67
CA TYR A 157 2.23 -8.25 -0.53
C TYR A 157 0.98 -7.42 -0.88
N GLY A 158 0.29 -6.92 0.15
CA GLY A 158 -0.90 -6.06 0.01
C GLY A 158 -0.62 -4.60 0.39
N ALA A 159 -1.70 -3.85 0.67
CA ALA A 159 -1.61 -2.45 1.02
C ALA A 159 -0.82 -2.19 2.32
N LEU A 160 -0.82 -3.11 3.29
CA LEU A 160 -0.03 -2.98 4.52
C LEU A 160 1.47 -3.12 4.26
N GLY A 161 1.85 -3.97 3.31
CA GLY A 161 3.23 -4.04 2.82
C GLY A 161 3.67 -2.76 2.12
N VAL A 162 2.80 -2.16 1.32
CA VAL A 162 3.05 -0.86 0.68
C VAL A 162 3.16 0.27 1.71
N LEU A 163 2.30 0.28 2.74
CA LEU A 163 2.41 1.23 3.85
C LEU A 163 3.80 1.18 4.52
N ALA A 164 4.28 -0.03 4.82
CA ALA A 164 5.60 -0.21 5.44
C ALA A 164 6.72 0.31 4.53
N THR A 165 6.67 -0.01 3.23
CA THR A 165 7.61 0.52 2.23
C THR A 165 7.57 2.05 2.17
N MET A 166 6.38 2.67 2.16
CA MET A 166 6.23 4.13 2.16
C MET A 166 6.82 4.79 3.41
N LEU A 167 6.83 4.08 4.55
CA LEU A 167 7.46 4.52 5.80
C LEU A 167 8.94 4.14 5.89
N GLY A 168 9.48 3.42 4.90
CA GLY A 168 10.88 2.99 4.86
C GLY A 168 11.23 1.91 5.89
N VAL A 169 10.23 1.14 6.34
CA VAL A 169 10.41 0.07 7.34
C VAL A 169 10.15 -1.30 6.75
N LYS A 170 10.78 -2.32 7.33
CA LYS A 170 10.57 -3.71 6.92
C LYS A 170 9.24 -4.21 7.45
N TYR A 171 8.44 -4.82 6.59
CA TYR A 171 7.22 -5.50 7.00
C TYR A 171 7.52 -6.99 7.24
N GLY A 172 7.37 -7.43 8.49
CA GLY A 172 7.79 -8.75 8.95
C GLY A 172 6.83 -9.91 8.65
N LYS A 173 5.57 -9.63 8.28
CA LYS A 173 4.62 -10.68 7.91
C LYS A 173 4.75 -11.01 6.42
N ALA A 174 5.55 -12.03 6.13
CA ALA A 174 5.77 -12.55 4.80
C ALA A 174 4.46 -12.99 4.12
N ALA A 175 4.16 -12.38 2.96
CA ALA A 175 3.56 -13.00 1.77
C ALA A 175 2.24 -13.82 1.85
N GLY A 176 1.53 -13.88 2.97
CA GLY A 176 0.35 -14.74 3.13
C GLY A 176 -0.97 -14.09 2.74
N ALA A 177 -1.23 -12.85 3.17
CA ALA A 177 -2.58 -12.28 3.14
C ALA A 177 -3.07 -11.97 1.70
N GLY A 178 -2.19 -11.39 0.86
CA GLY A 178 -2.54 -11.05 -0.53
C GLY A 178 -2.81 -12.27 -1.41
N LEU A 179 -2.01 -13.34 -1.25
CA LEU A 179 -2.17 -14.59 -1.99
C LEU A 179 -3.43 -15.36 -1.56
N ILE A 180 -3.78 -15.36 -0.27
CA ILE A 180 -4.96 -16.09 0.23
C ILE A 180 -6.26 -15.44 -0.28
N ALA A 181 -6.38 -14.12 -0.27
CA ALA A 181 -7.59 -13.43 -0.74
C ALA A 181 -7.84 -13.64 -2.24
N LEU A 182 -6.79 -13.58 -3.06
CA LEU A 182 -6.89 -13.82 -4.51
C LEU A 182 -7.10 -15.31 -4.83
N ALA A 183 -6.46 -16.21 -4.09
CA ALA A 183 -6.74 -17.65 -4.16
C ALA A 183 -8.21 -17.94 -3.85
N LEU A 184 -8.84 -17.26 -2.89
CA LEU A 184 -10.27 -17.40 -2.58
C LEU A 184 -11.18 -16.86 -3.70
N VAL A 185 -10.82 -15.75 -4.34
CA VAL A 185 -11.58 -15.22 -5.51
C VAL A 185 -11.47 -16.16 -6.71
N VAL A 186 -10.28 -16.70 -6.97
CA VAL A 186 -10.04 -17.70 -8.03
C VAL A 186 -10.73 -19.03 -7.68
N LEU A 187 -10.67 -19.49 -6.42
CA LEU A 187 -11.41 -20.67 -5.96
C LEU A 187 -12.91 -20.47 -6.12
N LYS A 188 -13.47 -19.30 -5.82
CA LYS A 188 -14.91 -19.08 -5.96
C LYS A 188 -15.39 -19.28 -7.41
N LYS A 189 -14.53 -19.01 -8.41
CA LYS A 189 -14.82 -19.21 -9.84
C LYS A 189 -14.33 -20.56 -10.40
N GLY A 190 -13.42 -21.26 -9.70
CA GLY A 190 -12.76 -22.50 -10.17
C GLY A 190 -12.90 -23.72 -9.24
N ALA A 191 -13.59 -23.63 -8.11
CA ALA A 191 -13.69 -24.69 -7.11
C ALA A 191 -14.24 -26.01 -7.68
N PHE A 192 -15.14 -25.93 -8.67
CA PHE A 192 -15.65 -27.12 -9.34
C PHE A 192 -14.53 -27.93 -10.04
N LEU A 193 -13.56 -27.27 -10.68
CA LEU A 193 -12.45 -27.93 -11.37
C LEU A 193 -11.48 -28.64 -10.41
N LEU A 194 -11.27 -28.09 -9.21
CA LEU A 194 -10.46 -28.73 -8.15
C LEU A 194 -11.19 -29.92 -7.50
N LEU A 195 -12.53 -29.92 -7.50
CA LEU A 195 -13.34 -31.02 -6.97
C LEU A 195 -13.51 -32.19 -7.95
N LEU A 196 -13.34 -31.98 -9.26
CA LEU A 196 -13.43 -33.04 -10.29
C LEU A 196 -12.51 -34.24 -10.05
N PRO A 197 -11.20 -34.09 -9.74
CA PRO A 197 -10.34 -35.23 -9.45
C PRO A 197 -10.75 -35.96 -8.16
N LEU A 198 -11.28 -35.26 -7.15
CA LEU A 198 -11.80 -35.87 -5.91
C LEU A 198 -13.08 -36.67 -6.15
N VAL A 199 -13.98 -36.20 -7.02
CA VAL A 199 -15.18 -36.93 -7.43
C VAL A 199 -14.83 -38.16 -8.27
N TRP A 200 -13.84 -38.05 -9.17
CA TRP A 200 -13.34 -39.17 -9.97
C TRP A 200 -12.66 -40.25 -9.11
N LEU A 201 -11.81 -39.84 -8.14
CA LEU A 201 -11.21 -40.73 -7.15
C LEU A 201 -12.29 -41.47 -6.33
N ARG A 202 -13.33 -40.78 -5.86
CA ARG A 202 -14.43 -41.42 -5.12
C ARG A 202 -15.17 -42.49 -5.94
N ARG A 203 -15.32 -42.29 -7.26
CA ARG A 203 -15.93 -43.28 -8.18
C ARG A 203 -15.04 -44.52 -8.37
N LEU A 204 -13.72 -44.37 -8.34
CA LEU A 204 -12.78 -45.50 -8.39
C LEU A 204 -12.82 -46.35 -7.11
N PHE A 205 -12.98 -45.73 -5.94
CA PHE A 205 -13.08 -46.46 -4.67
C PHE A 205 -14.45 -47.15 -4.46
N ASN A 206 -15.55 -46.58 -4.98
CA ASN A 206 -16.87 -47.21 -4.89
C ASN A 206 -17.07 -48.40 -5.84
N ARG A 207 -16.23 -48.57 -6.86
CA ARG A 207 -16.25 -49.76 -7.73
C ARG A 207 -15.75 -51.04 -7.06
N LYS A 208 -15.05 -50.94 -5.93
CA LYS A 208 -14.55 -52.09 -5.16
C LYS A 208 -15.52 -52.63 -4.09
N LYS A 209 -16.75 -52.10 -4.00
CA LYS A 209 -17.78 -52.59 -3.07
C LYS A 209 -18.90 -53.40 -3.75
N ALA A 210 -18.77 -53.72 -5.04
CA ALA A 210 -19.81 -54.43 -5.80
C ALA A 210 -19.55 -55.93 -6.02
N ASP A 211 -18.40 -56.46 -5.58
CA ASP A 211 -18.13 -57.90 -5.57
C ASP A 211 -17.87 -58.37 -4.13
N SER A 212 -18.95 -58.74 -3.44
CA SER A 212 -18.95 -59.64 -2.28
C SER A 212 -20.08 -60.63 -2.44
#